data_AF-A0A2N7R0X4-F1
#
_entry.id   AF-A0A2N7R0X4-F1
#
_cell.length_a   1.000
_cell.length_b   1.000
_cell.length_c   1.000
_cell.angle_alpha   90.00
_cell.angle_beta   90.00
_cell.angle_gamma   90.00
#
_symmetry.space_group_name_H-M   'P 1'
#
loop_
_entity.id
_entity.type
_entity.pdbx_description
1 polymer ?
#
loop_
_entity_poly.entity_id
_entity_poly.type
_entity_poly.pdbx_seq_one_letter_code
_entity_poly.pdbx_strand_id
1 'polypeptide(L)'
;MGESGDLVNSWDRVKVVEKVTAAADELGASNPQQQRQLIFGCVNAPEREVYFGLMSFFYDSSLQENHYERQKLAATILLSVAPSSPLSLDASVYASAQHWNLSVSELPSYWCKIFGREEVVAFLSELIDSCSEAKLKQSVETMLFWAQRHE
;
A
#
# COMPACT_ATOMS: atom_id res chain seq x y z
N MET A 1 40.23 9.92 -0.33
CA MET A 1 39.60 10.40 -1.58
C MET A 1 39.43 9.20 -2.48
N GLY A 2 38.20 8.73 -2.62
CA GLY A 2 37.87 7.52 -3.37
C GLY A 2 36.36 7.31 -3.36
N GLU A 3 35.58 8.36 -3.61
CA GLU A 3 34.16 8.24 -3.92
C GLU A 3 34.07 7.95 -5.42
N SER A 4 33.94 6.68 -5.80
CA SER A 4 33.62 6.29 -7.17
C SER A 4 33.08 4.88 -7.20
N GLY A 5 31.75 4.78 -7.28
CA GLY A 5 31.06 3.60 -7.77
C GLY A 5 30.06 2.99 -6.79
N ASP A 6 28.92 3.67 -6.56
CA ASP A 6 27.64 3.03 -6.21
C ASP A 6 26.50 4.07 -6.25
N LEU A 7 26.14 4.52 -7.45
CA LEU A 7 24.85 5.18 -7.70
C LEU A 7 24.12 4.42 -8.81
N VAL A 8 23.98 3.10 -8.64
CA VAL A 8 23.06 2.31 -9.45
C VAL A 8 21.65 2.64 -8.99
N ASN A 9 21.10 3.75 -9.48
CA ASN A 9 19.69 4.02 -9.71
C ASN A 9 18.68 3.42 -8.68
N SER A 10 19.04 3.39 -7.39
CA SER A 10 18.32 2.59 -6.41
C SER A 10 16.94 3.21 -6.17
N TRP A 11 15.92 2.38 -6.21
CA TRP A 11 14.56 2.76 -5.83
C TRP A 11 14.48 2.71 -4.31
N ASP A 12 14.88 3.80 -3.66
CA ASP A 12 14.62 4.02 -2.25
C ASP A 12 13.18 4.48 -2.01
N ARG A 13 12.75 4.52 -0.74
CA ARG A 13 11.38 4.93 -0.39
C ARG A 13 11.01 6.32 -0.91
N VAL A 14 11.96 7.27 -0.94
CA VAL A 14 11.70 8.65 -1.33
C VAL A 14 11.40 8.71 -2.81
N LYS A 15 12.19 8.00 -3.61
CA LYS A 15 11.99 7.87 -5.05
C LYS A 15 10.71 7.12 -5.39
N VAL A 16 10.35 6.07 -4.63
CA VAL A 16 9.05 5.39 -4.78
C VAL A 16 7.90 6.39 -4.60
N VAL A 17 7.91 7.16 -3.50
CA VAL A 17 6.88 8.16 -3.21
C VAL A 17 6.82 9.23 -4.30
N GLU A 18 7.97 9.78 -4.72
CA GLU A 18 8.06 10.79 -5.79
C GLU A 18 7.42 10.27 -7.08
N LYS A 19 7.82 9.07 -7.52
CA LYS A 19 7.37 8.50 -8.80
C LYS A 19 5.90 8.12 -8.80
N VAL A 20 5.38 7.58 -7.70
CA VAL A 20 3.96 7.27 -7.56
C VAL A 20 3.13 8.55 -7.51
N THR A 21 3.59 9.57 -6.78
CA THR A 21 2.90 10.87 -6.69
C THR A 21 2.81 11.52 -8.07
N ALA A 22 3.94 11.70 -8.75
CA ALA A 22 3.97 12.31 -10.08
C ALA A 22 3.09 11.55 -11.07
N ALA A 23 3.14 10.21 -11.04
CA ALA A 23 2.33 9.37 -11.90
C ALA A 23 0.82 9.54 -11.68
N ALA A 24 0.39 9.42 -10.43
CA ALA A 24 -1.03 9.54 -10.07
C ALA A 24 -1.58 10.95 -10.34
N ASP A 25 -0.77 11.99 -10.16
CA ASP A 25 -1.22 13.37 -10.35
C ASP A 25 -1.27 13.78 -11.82
N GLU A 26 -0.33 13.33 -12.64
CA GLU A 26 -0.29 13.70 -14.06
C GLU A 26 -1.22 12.85 -14.92
N LEU A 27 -1.33 11.56 -14.60
CA LEU A 27 -1.92 10.55 -15.51
C LEU A 27 -3.02 9.70 -14.84
N GLY A 28 -3.21 9.85 -13.53
CA GLY A 28 -4.12 9.01 -12.76
C GLY A 28 -3.59 7.59 -12.53
N ALA A 29 -4.30 6.83 -11.71
CA ALA A 29 -3.94 5.49 -11.31
C ALA A 29 -4.10 4.46 -12.44
N SER A 30 -4.82 4.78 -13.52
CA SER A 30 -5.25 3.80 -14.52
C SER A 30 -4.34 3.70 -15.75
N ASN A 31 -3.22 4.42 -15.80
CA ASN A 31 -2.30 4.37 -16.94
C ASN A 31 -1.47 3.05 -16.97
N PRO A 32 -1.73 2.11 -17.91
CA PRO A 32 -1.11 0.79 -17.85
C PRO A 32 0.38 0.78 -18.23
N GLN A 33 0.83 1.78 -19.00
CA GLN A 33 2.25 1.88 -19.36
C GLN A 33 3.07 2.34 -18.16
N GLN A 34 2.59 3.35 -17.45
CA GLN A 34 3.26 3.88 -16.27
C GLN A 34 3.23 2.89 -15.11
N GLN A 35 2.09 2.23 -14.86
CA GLN A 35 2.02 1.15 -13.87
C GLN A 35 3.11 0.09 -14.10
N ARG A 36 3.26 -0.40 -15.33
CA ARG A 36 4.28 -1.41 -15.68
C ARG A 36 5.70 -0.91 -15.43
N GLN A 37 5.98 0.36 -15.74
CA GLN A 37 7.30 0.95 -15.47
C GLN A 37 7.59 1.05 -13.97
N LEU A 38 6.62 1.51 -13.18
CA LEU A 38 6.75 1.62 -11.73
C LEU A 38 6.91 0.24 -11.07
N ILE A 39 6.10 -0.73 -11.50
CA ILE A 39 6.20 -2.12 -11.02
C ILE A 39 7.58 -2.69 -11.34
N PHE A 40 8.05 -2.54 -12.59
CA PHE A 40 9.38 -3.01 -12.97
C PHE A 40 10.50 -2.36 -12.14
N GLY A 41 10.37 -1.06 -11.83
CA GLY A 41 11.29 -0.37 -10.93
C GLY A 41 11.29 -0.95 -9.52
N CYS A 42 10.10 -1.16 -8.95
CA CYS A 42 9.92 -1.68 -7.60
C CYS A 42 10.36 -3.14 -7.45
N VAL A 43 10.15 -4.00 -8.44
CA VAL A 43 10.57 -5.42 -8.40
C VAL A 43 12.09 -5.56 -8.24
N ASN A 44 12.88 -4.61 -8.77
CA ASN A 44 14.34 -4.66 -8.72
C ASN A 44 14.93 -3.88 -7.53
N ALA A 45 14.08 -3.42 -6.61
CA ALA A 45 14.44 -2.57 -5.50
C ALA A 45 14.44 -3.34 -4.17
N PRO A 46 15.09 -2.83 -3.11
CA PRO A 46 14.98 -3.43 -1.78
C PRO A 46 13.53 -3.46 -1.29
N GLU A 47 12.99 -4.66 -1.00
CA GLU A 47 11.57 -4.84 -0.63
C GLU A 47 11.12 -3.92 0.50
N ARG A 48 11.98 -3.71 1.51
CA ARG A 48 11.69 -2.81 2.64
C ARG A 48 11.44 -1.37 2.19
N GLU A 49 12.23 -0.88 1.25
CA GLU A 49 12.09 0.50 0.73
C GLU A 49 10.83 0.65 -0.13
N VAL A 50 10.53 -0.37 -0.95
CA VAL A 50 9.28 -0.44 -1.72
C VAL A 50 8.07 -0.47 -0.80
N TYR A 51 8.09 -1.34 0.20
CA TYR A 51 6.99 -1.44 1.17
C TYR A 51 6.72 -0.10 1.83
N PHE A 52 7.72 0.52 2.46
CA PHE A 52 7.50 1.78 3.19
C PHE A 52 7.15 2.94 2.26
N GLY A 53 7.70 2.98 1.04
CA GLY A 53 7.36 4.02 0.06
C GLY A 53 5.94 3.89 -0.47
N LEU A 54 5.41 2.68 -0.65
CA LEU A 54 4.03 2.49 -1.09
C LEU A 54 3.03 2.57 0.06
N MET A 55 3.38 2.06 1.24
CA MET A 55 2.49 2.08 2.40
C MET A 55 2.30 3.48 2.98
N SER A 56 3.25 4.41 2.79
CA SER A 56 3.14 5.78 3.31
C SER A 56 1.91 6.52 2.79
N PHE A 57 1.41 6.21 1.59
CA PHE A 57 0.18 6.81 1.06
C PHE A 57 -1.07 6.53 1.91
N PHE A 58 -1.03 5.52 2.79
CA PHE A 58 -2.14 5.14 3.64
C PHE A 58 -2.02 5.64 5.08
N TYR A 59 -0.89 6.22 5.49
CA TYR A 59 -0.71 6.69 6.87
C TYR A 59 -0.05 8.07 7.00
N ASP A 60 0.64 8.56 5.97
CA ASP A 60 1.27 9.87 5.98
C ASP A 60 0.24 10.93 5.55
N SER A 61 -0.13 11.81 6.48
CA SER A 61 -1.10 12.87 6.26
C SER A 61 -0.66 13.90 5.21
N SER A 62 0.65 14.02 4.94
CA SER A 62 1.18 14.93 3.92
C SER A 62 0.95 14.43 2.48
N LEU A 63 0.64 13.14 2.30
CA LEU A 63 0.45 12.52 0.99
C LEU A 63 -1.02 12.44 0.53
N GLN A 64 -1.94 13.06 1.27
CA GLN A 64 -3.40 12.89 1.09
C GLN A 64 -4.04 13.81 0.03
N GLU A 65 -3.25 14.61 -0.68
CA GLU A 65 -3.73 15.25 -1.91
C GLU A 65 -3.95 14.20 -3.00
N ASN A 66 -5.00 14.36 -3.83
CA ASN A 66 -5.36 13.38 -4.85
C ASN A 66 -5.42 11.93 -4.31
N HIS A 67 -5.86 11.79 -3.05
CA HIS A 67 -5.63 10.57 -2.26
C HIS A 67 -6.15 9.30 -2.94
N TYR A 68 -7.28 9.37 -3.66
CA TYR A 68 -7.82 8.20 -4.34
C TYR A 68 -6.85 7.69 -5.42
N GLU A 69 -6.41 8.54 -6.34
CA GLU A 69 -5.52 8.14 -7.44
C GLU A 69 -4.16 7.68 -6.89
N ARG A 70 -3.59 8.40 -5.92
CA ARG A 70 -2.30 8.05 -5.32
C ARG A 70 -2.37 6.71 -4.57
N GLN A 71 -3.37 6.53 -3.70
CA GLN A 71 -3.55 5.27 -2.98
C GLN A 71 -3.90 4.12 -3.91
N LYS A 72 -4.72 4.34 -4.94
CA LYS A 72 -5.07 3.32 -5.92
C LYS A 72 -3.85 2.82 -6.67
N LEU A 73 -3.00 3.73 -7.14
CA LEU A 73 -1.76 3.37 -7.81
C LEU A 73 -0.79 2.65 -6.85
N ALA A 74 -0.61 3.18 -5.64
CA ALA A 74 0.26 2.57 -4.63
C ALA A 74 -0.19 1.15 -4.25
N ALA A 75 -1.50 0.95 -4.00
CA ALA A 75 -2.05 -0.37 -3.67
C ALA A 75 -1.95 -1.35 -4.84
N THR A 76 -2.15 -0.89 -6.08
CA THR A 76 -1.97 -1.70 -7.28
C THR A 76 -0.53 -2.21 -7.39
N ILE A 77 0.46 -1.34 -7.14
CA ILE A 77 1.87 -1.70 -7.15
C ILE A 77 2.19 -2.64 -5.98
N LEU A 78 1.68 -2.37 -4.76
CA LEU A 78 1.84 -3.25 -3.60
C LEU A 78 1.35 -4.67 -3.89
N LEU A 79 0.14 -4.81 -4.42
CA LEU A 79 -0.44 -6.11 -4.75
C LEU A 79 0.34 -6.84 -5.86
N SER A 80 0.82 -6.10 -6.85
CA SER A 80 1.56 -6.64 -8.00
C SER A 80 2.97 -7.09 -7.62
N VAL A 81 3.72 -6.23 -6.94
CA VAL A 81 5.10 -6.49 -6.50
C VAL A 81 5.11 -7.44 -5.31
N ALA A 82 4.12 -7.34 -4.43
CA ALA A 82 3.98 -8.10 -3.20
C ALA A 82 5.27 -8.16 -2.36
N PRO A 83 5.87 -6.99 -2.01
CA PRO A 83 7.03 -6.99 -1.12
C PRO A 83 6.65 -7.61 0.23
N SER A 84 7.60 -8.28 0.90
CA SER A 84 7.35 -8.78 2.25
C SER A 84 7.02 -7.63 3.19
N SER A 85 5.98 -7.78 4.02
CA SER A 85 5.63 -6.75 5.01
C SER A 85 6.62 -6.77 6.18
N PRO A 86 7.36 -5.66 6.45
CA PRO A 86 8.17 -5.52 7.66
C PRO A 86 7.32 -5.26 8.91
N LEU A 87 6.03 -4.93 8.73
CA LEU A 87 5.05 -4.78 9.81
C LEU A 87 4.22 -6.05 9.94
N SER A 88 3.78 -6.33 11.16
CA SER A 88 2.71 -7.29 11.42
C SER A 88 1.38 -6.80 10.84
N LEU A 89 0.44 -7.73 10.63
CA LEU A 89 -0.87 -7.41 10.07
C LEU A 89 -1.59 -6.33 10.88
N ASP A 90 -1.60 -6.44 12.20
CA ASP A 90 -2.22 -5.46 13.11
C ASP A 90 -1.64 -4.06 12.93
N ALA A 91 -0.30 -3.94 12.97
CA ALA A 91 0.38 -2.67 12.79
C ALA A 91 0.06 -2.04 11.42
N SER A 92 0.01 -2.86 10.37
CA SER A 92 -0.32 -2.38 9.02
C SER A 92 -1.79 -1.92 8.90
N VAL A 93 -2.73 -2.63 9.53
CA VAL A 93 -4.16 -2.25 9.51
C VAL A 93 -4.37 -0.97 10.30
N TYR A 94 -3.85 -0.88 11.53
CA TYR A 94 -4.01 0.34 12.35
C TYR A 94 -3.37 1.56 11.72
N ALA A 95 -2.18 1.42 11.10
CA ALA A 95 -1.53 2.54 10.42
C ALA A 95 -2.36 3.06 9.24
N SER A 96 -3.01 2.17 8.49
CA SER A 96 -3.72 2.53 7.26
C SER A 96 -5.17 2.96 7.47
N ALA A 97 -5.84 2.43 8.49
CA ALA A 97 -7.29 2.55 8.64
C ALA A 97 -7.80 4.00 8.75
N GLN A 98 -6.98 4.94 9.24
CA GLN A 98 -7.41 6.32 9.43
C GLN A 98 -7.49 7.14 8.13
N HIS A 99 -6.61 6.83 7.17
CA HIS A 99 -6.43 7.61 5.93
C HIS A 99 -6.72 6.81 4.65
N TRP A 100 -6.91 5.48 4.76
CA TRP A 100 -7.26 4.65 3.62
C TRP A 100 -8.60 5.05 2.99
N ASN A 101 -8.61 5.12 1.66
CA ASN A 101 -9.79 5.31 0.86
C ASN A 101 -10.54 3.99 0.69
N LEU A 102 -11.80 3.96 1.15
CA LEU A 102 -12.66 2.77 1.17
C LEU A 102 -12.87 2.11 -0.20
N SER A 103 -12.67 2.84 -1.30
CA SER A 103 -12.79 2.34 -2.67
C SER A 103 -11.52 1.64 -3.19
N VAL A 104 -10.41 1.66 -2.44
CA VAL A 104 -9.14 1.04 -2.83
C VAL A 104 -9.06 -0.39 -2.29
N SER A 105 -9.62 -1.34 -3.03
CA SER A 105 -9.73 -2.76 -2.64
C SER A 105 -8.40 -3.54 -2.68
N GLU A 106 -7.38 -3.01 -3.36
CA GLU A 106 -6.09 -3.67 -3.53
C GLU A 106 -5.30 -3.79 -2.23
N LEU A 107 -5.48 -2.87 -1.27
CA LEU A 107 -4.75 -2.93 0.00
C LEU A 107 -5.16 -4.14 0.86
N PRO A 108 -6.46 -4.39 1.11
CA PRO A 108 -6.90 -5.64 1.73
C PRO A 108 -6.46 -6.89 0.97
N SER A 109 -6.50 -6.84 -0.37
CA SER A 109 -6.03 -7.94 -1.23
C SER A 109 -4.54 -8.22 -1.06
N TYR A 110 -3.72 -7.17 -0.92
CA TYR A 110 -2.29 -7.29 -0.63
C TYR A 110 -2.07 -7.98 0.71
N TRP A 111 -2.80 -7.63 1.76
CA TRP A 111 -2.70 -8.33 3.05
C TRP A 111 -3.07 -9.80 2.93
N CYS A 112 -4.17 -10.13 2.25
CA CYS A 112 -4.55 -11.53 2.02
C CYS A 112 -3.44 -12.32 1.31
N LYS A 113 -2.73 -11.70 0.37
CA LYS A 113 -1.61 -12.31 -0.35
C LYS A 113 -0.38 -12.51 0.53
N ILE A 114 -0.08 -11.59 1.45
CA ILE A 114 1.13 -11.62 2.30
C ILE A 114 0.94 -12.45 3.58
N PHE A 115 -0.18 -12.26 4.28
CA PHE A 115 -0.45 -12.90 5.58
C PHE A 115 -1.37 -14.11 5.46
N GLY A 116 -2.02 -14.30 4.31
CA GLY A 116 -3.02 -15.34 4.13
C GLY A 116 -4.43 -14.82 4.41
N ARG A 117 -5.36 -15.17 3.53
CA ARG A 117 -6.75 -14.70 3.58
C ARG A 117 -7.47 -15.08 4.88
N GLU A 118 -7.29 -16.29 5.37
CA GLU A 118 -7.96 -16.77 6.60
C GLU A 118 -7.52 -15.95 7.82
N GLU A 119 -6.22 -15.70 7.95
CA GLU A 119 -5.66 -14.87 9.02
C GLU A 119 -6.19 -13.44 8.96
N VAL A 120 -6.20 -12.84 7.76
CA VAL A 120 -6.70 -11.47 7.57
C VAL A 120 -8.19 -11.36 7.89
N VAL A 121 -9.01 -12.29 7.40
CA VAL A 121 -10.46 -12.29 7.66
C VAL A 121 -10.75 -12.50 9.15
N ALA A 122 -10.04 -13.41 9.82
CA ALA A 122 -10.20 -13.64 11.26
C ALA A 122 -9.85 -12.39 12.05
N PHE A 123 -8.67 -11.81 11.80
CA PHE A 123 -8.19 -10.60 12.47
C PHE A 123 -9.17 -9.42 12.31
N LEU A 124 -9.60 -9.13 11.07
CA LEU A 124 -10.53 -8.02 10.81
C LEU A 124 -11.89 -8.26 11.48
N SER A 125 -12.37 -9.50 11.56
CA SER A 125 -13.64 -9.83 12.22
C SER A 125 -13.55 -9.58 13.74
N GLU A 126 -12.48 -10.04 14.38
CA GLU A 126 -12.23 -9.80 15.81
C GLU A 126 -12.06 -8.30 16.14
N LEU A 127 -11.42 -7.56 15.23
CA LEU A 127 -11.23 -6.13 15.38
C LEU A 127 -12.56 -5.36 15.33
N ILE A 128 -13.51 -5.75 14.48
CA ILE A 128 -14.83 -5.11 14.39
C ILE A 128 -15.61 -5.25 15.71
N ASP A 129 -15.52 -6.41 16.35
CA ASP A 129 -16.23 -6.71 17.60
C ASP A 129 -15.66 -5.91 18.79
N SER A 130 -14.36 -5.64 18.76
CA SER A 130 -13.65 -4.91 19.82
C SER A 130 -13.55 -3.39 19.58
N CYS A 131 -13.89 -2.90 18.38
CA CYS A 131 -13.72 -1.50 18.00
C CYS A 131 -14.87 -0.61 18.47
N SER A 132 -14.57 0.32 19.39
CA SER A 132 -15.51 1.35 19.87
C SER A 132 -15.57 2.60 18.99
N GLU A 133 -14.53 2.86 18.19
CA GLU A 133 -14.45 4.05 17.33
C GLU A 133 -15.20 3.80 16.02
N ALA A 134 -16.25 4.59 15.75
CA ALA A 134 -17.13 4.37 14.59
C ALA A 134 -16.40 4.49 13.24
N LYS A 135 -15.47 5.43 13.09
CA LYS A 135 -14.72 5.65 11.83
C LYS A 135 -13.77 4.49 11.54
N LEU A 136 -13.02 4.06 12.56
CA LEU A 136 -12.16 2.89 12.46
C LEU A 136 -12.99 1.64 12.13
N LYS A 137 -14.10 1.44 12.84
CA LYS A 137 -15.01 0.31 12.61
C LYS A 137 -15.50 0.25 11.17
N GLN A 138 -16.00 1.36 10.62
CA GLN A 138 -16.43 1.43 9.22
C GLN A 138 -15.31 1.05 8.23
N SER A 139 -14.09 1.52 8.51
CA SER A 139 -12.93 1.23 7.67
C SER A 139 -12.60 -0.26 7.71
N VAL A 140 -12.56 -0.86 8.89
CA VAL A 140 -12.29 -2.29 9.09
C VAL A 140 -13.40 -3.17 8.50
N GLU A 141 -14.67 -2.80 8.66
CA GLU A 141 -15.82 -3.48 8.01
C GLU A 141 -15.67 -3.49 6.49
N THR A 142 -15.22 -2.39 5.90
CA THR A 142 -14.99 -2.29 4.46
C THR A 142 -13.76 -3.10 4.03
N MET A 143 -12.67 -3.08 4.81
CA MET A 143 -11.51 -3.93 4.57
C MET A 143 -11.90 -5.42 4.59
N LEU A 144 -12.72 -5.83 5.57
CA LEU A 144 -13.23 -7.20 5.69
C LEU A 144 -14.05 -7.58 4.46
N PHE A 145 -14.95 -6.72 4.01
CA PHE A 145 -15.73 -6.94 2.79
C PHE A 145 -14.84 -7.23 1.57
N TRP A 146 -13.77 -6.45 1.39
CA TRP A 146 -12.83 -6.66 0.29
C TRP A 146 -11.99 -7.94 0.47
N ALA A 147 -11.50 -8.21 1.68
CA ALA A 147 -10.72 -9.40 2.00
C ALA A 147 -11.52 -10.70 1.76
N GLN A 148 -12.81 -10.71 2.09
CA GLN A 148 -13.69 -11.86 1.85
C GLN A 148 -13.89 -12.17 0.36
N ARG A 149 -13.80 -11.15 -0.51
CA ARG A 149 -13.98 -11.28 -1.97
C ARG A 149 -12.67 -11.51 -2.72
N HIS A 150 -11.54 -11.56 -2.02
CA HIS A 150 -10.27 -11.97 -2.58
C HIS A 150 -10.32 -13.46 -2.93
N GLU A 151 -10.04 -13.81 -4.18
CA GLU A 151 -10.03 -15.18 -4.73
C GLU A 151 -8.70 -15.89 -4.49
#